data_AF-A0A7V1CJ64-F1
#
_entry.id   AF-A0A7V1CJ64-F1
#
_cell.length_a   1.000
_cell.length_b   1.000
_cell.length_c   1.000
_cell.angle_alpha   90.00
_cell.angle_beta   90.00
_cell.angle_gamma   90.00
#
_symmetry.space_group_name_H-M   'P 1'
#
loop_
_entity.id
_entity.type
_entity.pdbx_description
1 polymer ?
#
loop_
_entity_poly.entity_id
_entity_poly.type
_entity_poly.pdbx_seq_one_letter_code
_entity_poly.pdbx_strand_id
1 'polypeptide(L)'
;MAYTEELVSKLSHSVSKETCCRLAMLSAIVKIDGSIHLGAKSAISLELKISNMALSRRIISEFKSLFGLHSEVSLRRINIRGTTQSQILIKSNQLRAVLEKLEVLQAGKLNLGMPKNVIKRTCCKSYFLRGAFMAGGYISQSARTA
;
A
#
# COMPACT_ATOMS: atom_id res chain seq x y z
N MET A 1 -17.20 9.35 5.58
CA MET A 1 -16.40 10.51 5.13
C MET A 1 -16.42 10.52 3.61
N ALA A 2 -17.50 10.97 2.97
CA ALA A 2 -17.77 10.62 1.57
C ALA A 2 -16.72 11.14 0.56
N TYR A 3 -16.23 12.38 0.72
CA TYR A 3 -15.36 13.00 -0.28
C TYR A 3 -13.97 12.34 -0.37
N THR A 4 -13.30 12.11 0.77
CA THR A 4 -12.01 11.40 0.78
C THR A 4 -12.18 9.99 0.23
N GLU A 5 -13.23 9.26 0.63
CA GLU A 5 -13.50 7.90 0.16
C GLU A 5 -13.70 7.84 -1.36
N GLU A 6 -14.39 8.82 -1.93
CA GLU A 6 -14.58 8.97 -3.38
C GLU A 6 -13.25 9.23 -4.10
N LEU A 7 -12.40 10.14 -3.57
CA LEU A 7 -11.09 10.42 -4.14
C LEU A 7 -10.17 9.20 -4.12
N VAL A 8 -10.13 8.47 -3.00
CA VAL A 8 -9.37 7.22 -2.89
C VAL A 8 -9.89 6.19 -3.88
N SER A 9 -11.22 6.07 -4.05
CA SER A 9 -11.82 5.18 -5.05
C SER A 9 -11.39 5.55 -6.47
N LYS A 10 -11.50 6.83 -6.85
CA LYS A 10 -11.08 7.34 -8.17
C LYS A 10 -9.59 7.09 -8.43
N LEU A 11 -8.73 7.46 -7.48
CA LEU A 11 -7.30 7.24 -7.60
C LEU A 11 -6.96 5.76 -7.71
N SER A 12 -7.69 4.87 -7.02
CA SER A 12 -7.49 3.41 -7.08
C SER A 12 -7.66 2.83 -8.47
N HIS A 13 -8.47 3.46 -9.33
CA HIS A 13 -8.65 3.03 -10.72
C HIS A 13 -7.61 3.63 -11.67
N SER A 14 -6.87 4.67 -11.26
CA SER A 14 -5.82 5.31 -12.07
C SER A 14 -4.47 4.60 -11.88
N VAL A 15 -4.21 3.61 -12.73
CA VAL A 15 -2.95 2.83 -12.75
C VAL A 15 -1.95 3.48 -13.72
N SER A 16 -0.70 3.69 -13.27
CA SER A 16 0.37 4.15 -14.16
C SER A 16 0.91 2.99 -15.00
N LYS A 17 1.39 3.29 -16.21
CA LYS A 17 2.03 2.30 -17.09
C LYS A 17 3.45 1.97 -16.62
N GLU A 18 4.10 2.90 -15.94
CA GLU A 18 5.48 2.77 -15.48
C GLU A 18 5.57 1.96 -14.18
N THR A 19 6.31 0.85 -14.23
CA THR A 19 6.59 0.00 -13.07
C THR A 19 7.18 0.77 -11.89
N CYS A 20 8.03 1.78 -12.14
CA CYS A 20 8.63 2.58 -11.07
C CYS A 20 7.61 3.40 -10.27
N CYS A 21 6.58 3.96 -10.92
CA CYS A 21 5.50 4.70 -10.28
C CYS A 21 4.62 3.78 -9.44
N ARG A 22 4.34 2.57 -9.95
CA ARG A 22 3.57 1.54 -9.25
C ARG A 22 4.29 1.07 -7.98
N LEU A 23 5.61 0.83 -8.07
CA LEU A 23 6.46 0.53 -6.92
C LEU A 23 6.47 1.68 -5.90
N ALA A 24 6.53 2.93 -6.36
CA ALA A 24 6.50 4.10 -5.49
C ALA A 24 5.20 4.25 -4.70
N MET A 25 4.07 4.07 -5.38
CA MET A 25 2.76 4.07 -4.72
C MET A 25 2.66 2.92 -3.71
N LEU A 26 3.05 1.70 -4.09
CA LEU A 26 2.95 0.54 -3.21
C LEU A 26 3.89 0.65 -2.00
N SER A 27 5.09 1.20 -2.18
CA SER A 27 6.03 1.52 -1.10
C SER A 27 5.39 2.45 -0.08
N ALA A 28 4.77 3.56 -0.53
CA ALA A 28 4.09 4.48 0.37
C ALA A 28 2.97 3.81 1.17
N ILE A 29 2.11 3.03 0.51
CA ILE A 29 1.00 2.33 1.15
C ILE A 29 1.51 1.37 2.22
N VAL A 30 2.50 0.54 1.89
CA VAL A 30 3.05 -0.44 2.84
C VAL A 30 3.78 0.24 3.99
N LYS A 31 4.45 1.38 3.78
CA LYS A 31 5.09 2.12 4.88
C LYS A 31 4.10 2.75 5.85
N ILE A 32 2.88 3.07 5.41
CA ILE A 32 1.86 3.75 6.22
C ILE A 32 0.89 2.76 6.88
N ASP A 33 0.29 1.86 6.10
CA ASP A 33 -0.72 0.91 6.58
C ASP A 33 -0.17 -0.50 6.85
N GLY A 34 1.10 -0.75 6.52
CA GLY A 34 1.71 -2.07 6.63
C GLY A 34 2.14 -2.41 8.05
N SER A 35 1.68 -3.56 8.51
CA SER A 35 2.15 -4.21 9.73
C SER A 35 2.95 -5.47 9.35
N ILE A 36 4.22 -5.51 9.73
CA ILE A 36 5.10 -6.65 9.49
C ILE A 36 5.13 -7.52 10.73
N HIS A 37 4.75 -8.79 10.58
CA HIS A 37 4.81 -9.79 11.63
C HIS A 37 5.99 -10.74 11.41
N LEU A 38 6.77 -10.97 12.46
CA LEU A 38 7.86 -11.93 12.48
C LEU A 38 7.39 -13.21 13.17
N GLY A 39 7.43 -14.33 12.44
CA GLY A 39 7.08 -15.65 12.93
C GLY A 39 8.31 -16.51 13.26
N ALA A 40 8.06 -17.75 13.65
CA ALA A 40 9.11 -18.74 13.88
C ALA A 40 9.93 -18.99 12.60
N LYS A 41 11.21 -19.38 12.77
CA LYS A 41 12.15 -19.66 11.66
C LYS A 41 12.31 -18.49 10.67
N SER A 42 12.27 -17.25 11.16
CA SER A 42 12.40 -16.03 10.34
C SER A 42 11.31 -15.86 9.27
N ALA A 43 10.16 -16.53 9.45
CA ALA A 43 9.01 -16.31 8.58
C ALA A 43 8.51 -14.86 8.73
N ILE A 44 8.21 -14.20 7.62
CA ILE A 44 7.67 -12.84 7.61
C ILE A 44 6.28 -12.88 7.00
N SER A 45 5.36 -12.10 7.57
CA SER A 45 4.09 -11.80 6.92
C SER A 45 3.79 -10.32 6.96
N LEU A 46 3.07 -9.83 5.96
CA LEU A 46 2.63 -8.45 5.84
C LEU A 46 1.11 -8.41 5.95
N GLU A 47 0.62 -7.57 6.85
CA GLU A 47 -0.79 -7.26 7.00
C GLU A 47 -1.05 -5.81 6.61
N LEU A 48 -2.10 -5.56 5.82
CA LEU A 48 -2.62 -4.23 5.51
C LEU A 48 -4.09 -4.18 5.88
N LYS A 49 -4.53 -3.10 6.54
CA LYS A 49 -5.93 -2.86 6.89
C LYS A 49 -6.41 -1.61 6.18
N ILE A 50 -7.29 -1.79 5.20
CA ILE A 50 -7.69 -0.75 4.26
C ILE A 50 -9.22 -0.61 4.27
N SER A 51 -9.72 0.58 4.57
CA SER A 51 -11.16 0.85 4.59
C SER A 51 -11.79 0.83 3.18
N ASN A 52 -11.03 1.27 2.16
CA ASN A 52 -11.53 1.35 0.79
C ASN A 52 -11.32 0.03 0.01
N MET A 53 -12.40 -0.57 -0.48
CA MET A 53 -12.36 -1.83 -1.22
C MET A 53 -11.66 -1.72 -2.59
N ALA A 54 -11.78 -0.59 -3.29
CA ALA A 54 -11.12 -0.37 -4.58
C ALA A 54 -9.59 -0.33 -4.40
N LEU A 55 -9.12 0.36 -3.37
CA LEU A 55 -7.70 0.38 -3.00
C LEU A 55 -7.21 -1.02 -2.62
N SER A 56 -8.01 -1.77 -1.85
CA SER A 56 -7.66 -3.13 -1.45
C SER A 56 -7.45 -4.06 -2.65
N ARG A 57 -8.37 -4.02 -3.62
CA ARG A 57 -8.27 -4.78 -4.87
C ARG A 57 -7.05 -4.37 -5.69
N ARG A 58 -6.77 -3.06 -5.74
CA ARG A 58 -5.58 -2.54 -6.40
C ARG A 58 -4.30 -3.10 -5.78
N ILE A 59 -4.15 -3.00 -4.46
CA ILE A 59 -2.97 -3.52 -3.74
C ILE A 59 -2.73 -4.99 -4.09
N ILE A 60 -3.78 -5.82 -4.04
CA ILE A 60 -3.69 -7.24 -4.39
C ILE A 60 -3.23 -7.42 -5.85
N SER A 61 -3.81 -6.66 -6.79
CA SER A 61 -3.42 -6.69 -8.19
C SER A 61 -1.95 -6.29 -8.41
N GLU A 62 -1.47 -5.27 -7.69
CA GLU A 62 -0.08 -4.82 -7.73
C GLU A 62 0.86 -5.90 -7.18
N PHE A 63 0.55 -6.52 -6.03
CA PHE A 63 1.38 -7.61 -5.50
C PHE A 63 1.45 -8.82 -6.45
N LYS A 64 0.34 -9.18 -7.08
CA LYS A 64 0.29 -10.25 -8.07
C LYS A 64 1.09 -9.91 -9.33
N SER A 65 0.90 -8.73 -9.88
CA SER A 65 1.51 -8.36 -11.17
C SER A 65 2.97 -7.90 -11.08
N LEU A 66 3.40 -7.29 -9.97
CA LEU A 66 4.79 -6.82 -9.79
C LEU A 66 5.71 -7.90 -9.22
N PHE A 67 5.18 -8.88 -8.49
CA PHE A 67 5.97 -9.84 -7.73
C PHE A 67 5.51 -11.30 -7.86
N GLY A 68 4.40 -11.59 -8.55
CA GLY A 68 3.93 -12.97 -8.76
C GLY A 68 3.34 -13.65 -7.52
N LEU A 69 2.97 -12.91 -6.47
CA LEU A 69 2.45 -13.46 -5.21
C LEU A 69 0.96 -13.86 -5.32
N HIS A 70 0.63 -14.84 -6.17
CA HIS A 70 -0.77 -15.15 -6.51
C HIS A 70 -1.55 -15.88 -5.40
N SER A 71 -1.01 -16.98 -4.88
CA SER A 71 -1.61 -17.83 -3.83
C SER A 71 -1.29 -17.35 -2.41
N GLU A 72 -0.41 -16.36 -2.31
CA GLU A 72 0.18 -15.91 -1.04
C GLU A 72 -0.55 -14.69 -0.46
N VAL A 73 -1.52 -14.15 -1.20
CA VAL A 73 -2.29 -12.97 -0.85
C VAL A 73 -3.74 -13.36 -0.56
N SER A 74 -4.18 -13.11 0.67
CA SER A 74 -5.55 -13.32 1.11
C SER A 74 -6.23 -11.98 1.43
N LEU A 75 -7.54 -11.92 1.16
CA LEU A 75 -8.37 -10.75 1.42
C LEU A 75 -9.59 -11.20 2.23
N ARG A 76 -9.82 -10.56 3.37
CA ARG A 76 -11.03 -10.77 4.19
C ARG A 76 -11.63 -9.43 4.62
N ARG A 77 -12.95 -9.38 4.78
CA ARG A 77 -13.61 -8.23 5.44
C ARG A 77 -13.56 -8.43 6.94
N ILE A 78 -13.24 -7.38 7.68
CA ILE A 78 -13.26 -7.33 9.13
C ILE A 78 -14.06 -6.12 9.59
N ASN A 79 -14.66 -6.20 10.76
CA ASN A 79 -15.28 -5.05 11.42
C ASN A 79 -14.39 -4.62 12.57
N ILE A 80 -13.91 -3.37 12.54
CA ILE A 80 -13.14 -2.77 13.62
C ILE A 80 -13.94 -1.61 14.17
N ARG A 81 -14.41 -1.72 15.41
CA ARG A 81 -15.14 -0.65 16.13
C ARG A 81 -16.30 -0.07 15.30
N GLY A 82 -17.08 -0.93 14.64
CA GLY A 82 -18.21 -0.53 13.80
C GLY A 82 -17.85 -0.11 12.37
N THR A 83 -16.56 -0.05 12.03
CA THR A 83 -16.10 0.28 10.67
C THR A 83 -15.71 -0.97 9.91
N THR A 84 -16.30 -1.19 8.72
CA THR A 84 -15.92 -2.29 7.84
C THR A 84 -14.61 -1.96 7.13
N GLN A 85 -13.62 -2.83 7.28
CA GLN A 85 -12.32 -2.73 6.62
C GLN A 85 -11.99 -4.01 5.88
N SER A 86 -11.11 -3.90 4.90
CA SER A 86 -10.48 -5.03 4.24
C SER A 86 -9.14 -5.32 4.88
N GLN A 87 -8.92 -6.56 5.26
CA GLN A 87 -7.62 -7.04 5.68
C GLN A 87 -6.98 -7.85 4.56
N ILE A 88 -5.81 -7.39 4.14
CA ILE A 88 -4.94 -8.09 3.19
C ILE A 88 -3.82 -8.72 4.01
N LEU A 89 -3.65 -10.04 3.87
CA LEU A 89 -2.56 -10.77 4.52
C LEU A 89 -1.72 -11.47 3.45
N ILE A 90 -0.43 -11.18 3.47
CA ILE A 90 0.57 -11.70 2.54
C ILE A 90 1.57 -12.57 3.30
N LYS A 91 1.69 -13.83 2.88
CA LYS A 91 2.62 -14.82 3.45
C LYS A 91 3.39 -15.49 2.32
N SER A 92 4.67 -15.13 2.18
CA SER A 92 5.53 -15.63 1.11
C SER A 92 6.99 -15.71 1.58
N ASN A 93 7.72 -16.70 1.08
CA ASN A 93 9.18 -16.75 1.24
C ASN A 93 9.88 -15.60 0.50
N GLN A 94 9.24 -15.03 -0.53
CA GLN A 94 9.76 -13.90 -1.30
C GLN A 94 9.45 -12.54 -0.66
N LEU A 95 8.60 -12.50 0.38
CA LEU A 95 8.12 -11.25 0.95
C LEU A 95 9.24 -10.36 1.46
N ARG A 96 10.33 -10.93 2.00
CA ARG A 96 11.49 -10.14 2.45
C ARG A 96 12.12 -9.36 1.30
N ALA A 97 12.38 -10.01 0.17
CA ALA A 97 12.94 -9.37 -1.02
C ALA A 97 11.98 -8.31 -1.61
N VAL A 98 10.67 -8.57 -1.53
CA VAL A 98 9.64 -7.59 -1.93
C VAL A 98 9.68 -6.35 -1.04
N LEU A 99 9.75 -6.51 0.28
CA LEU A 99 9.83 -5.41 1.24
C LEU A 99 11.14 -4.60 1.10
N GLU A 100 12.25 -5.25 0.77
CA GLU A 100 13.51 -4.58 0.45
C GLU A 100 13.43 -3.81 -0.88
N LYS A 101 12.80 -4.39 -1.91
CA LYS A 101 12.56 -3.72 -3.20
C LYS A 101 11.61 -2.52 -3.08
N LEU A 102 10.70 -2.54 -2.12
CA LEU A 102 9.85 -1.40 -1.75
C LEU A 102 10.53 -0.43 -0.77
N GLU A 103 11.79 -0.69 -0.36
CA GLU A 103 12.52 0.09 0.65
C GLU A 103 11.73 0.30 1.95
N VAL A 104 10.93 -0.71 2.32
CA VAL A 104 10.27 -0.85 3.64
C VAL A 104 11.25 -1.50 4.62
N LEU A 105 12.06 -2.45 4.13
CA LEU A 105 13.19 -3.02 4.85
C LEU A 105 14.51 -2.56 4.23
N GLN A 106 15.54 -2.44 5.07
CA GLN A 106 16.92 -2.25 4.67
C GLN A 106 17.80 -3.12 5.57
N ALA A 107 18.58 -4.02 4.97
CA ALA A 107 19.42 -4.99 5.69
C ALA A 107 18.65 -5.75 6.79
N GLY A 108 17.41 -6.13 6.51
CA GLY A 108 16.55 -6.84 7.46
C GLY A 108 15.94 -6.02 8.59
N LYS A 109 16.16 -4.71 8.64
CA LYS A 109 15.56 -3.79 9.63
C LYS A 109 14.54 -2.89 8.95
N LEU A 110 13.60 -2.36 9.72
CA LEU A 110 12.65 -1.36 9.23
C LEU A 110 13.41 -0.13 8.73
N ASN A 111 13.14 0.26 7.49
CA ASN A 111 13.67 1.50 6.93
C ASN A 111 12.75 2.66 7.32
N LEU A 112 13.13 3.39 8.37
CA LEU A 112 12.41 4.59 8.83
C LEU A 112 12.62 5.81 7.92
N GLY A 113 13.62 5.76 7.04
CA GLY A 113 13.95 6.84 6.12
C GLY A 113 13.07 6.89 4.88
N MET A 114 13.23 7.95 4.10
CA MET A 114 12.56 8.08 2.81
C MET A 114 13.16 7.07 1.80
N PRO A 115 12.34 6.36 1.02
CA PRO A 115 12.82 5.35 0.08
C PRO A 115 13.39 6.02 -1.18
N LYS A 116 14.64 6.51 -1.06
CA LYS A 116 15.33 7.32 -2.08
C LYS A 116 15.46 6.60 -3.42
N ASN A 117 15.59 5.27 -3.44
CA ASN A 117 15.69 4.55 -4.70
C ASN A 117 14.35 4.35 -5.39
N VAL A 118 13.28 4.27 -4.60
CA VAL A 118 11.92 4.18 -5.11
C VAL A 118 11.44 5.53 -5.68
N ILE A 119 11.81 6.64 -5.05
CA ILE A 119 11.33 8.00 -5.42
C ILE A 119 12.32 8.84 -6.24
N LYS A 120 13.22 8.21 -7.01
CA LYS A 120 14.27 8.92 -7.77
C LYS A 120 13.72 9.99 -8.72
N ARG A 121 12.65 9.66 -9.46
CA ARG A 121 12.05 10.52 -10.49
C ARG A 121 10.89 11.34 -9.95
N THR A 122 10.62 12.48 -10.58
CA THR A 122 9.46 13.33 -10.26
C THR A 122 8.13 12.58 -10.35
N CYS A 123 7.97 11.72 -11.37
CA CYS A 123 6.78 10.85 -11.47
C CYS A 123 6.66 9.89 -10.28
N CYS A 124 7.76 9.27 -9.83
CA CYS A 124 7.77 8.40 -8.67
C CYS A 124 7.40 9.16 -7.38
N LYS A 125 7.93 10.37 -7.18
CA LYS A 125 7.57 11.23 -6.04
C LYS A 125 6.07 11.52 -6.02
N SER A 126 5.49 11.87 -7.17
CA SER A 126 4.04 12.08 -7.31
C SER A 126 3.24 10.82 -6.95
N TYR A 127 3.64 9.64 -7.44
CA TYR A 127 2.93 8.40 -7.14
C TYR A 127 3.14 7.92 -5.70
N PHE A 128 4.29 8.20 -5.09
CA PHE A 128 4.52 7.98 -3.67
C PHE A 128 3.56 8.83 -2.83
N LEU A 129 3.42 10.12 -3.14
CA LEU A 129 2.45 11.00 -2.46
C LEU A 129 1.00 10.55 -2.67
N ARG A 130 0.64 10.08 -3.88
CA ARG A 130 -0.68 9.48 -4.12
C ARG A 130 -0.91 8.26 -3.24
N GLY A 131 0.06 7.35 -3.16
CA GLY A 131 -0.01 6.18 -2.28
C GLY A 131 -0.14 6.57 -0.81
N ALA A 132 0.61 7.58 -0.37
CA ALA A 132 0.55 8.09 0.99
C ALA A 132 -0.82 8.70 1.34
N PHE A 133 -1.38 9.50 0.42
CA PHE A 133 -2.74 10.03 0.56
C PHE A 133 -3.79 8.92 0.62
N MET A 134 -3.67 7.90 -0.24
CA MET A 134 -4.64 6.81 -0.30
C MET A 134 -4.62 5.90 0.95
N ALA A 135 -3.46 5.77 1.60
CA ALA A 135 -3.28 4.97 2.80
C ALA A 135 -3.79 5.68 4.07
N GLY A 136 -3.29 6.89 4.35
CA GLY A 136 -3.57 7.60 5.60
C GLY A 136 -3.98 9.07 5.45
N GLY A 137 -4.19 9.55 4.23
CA GLY A 137 -4.55 10.93 3.96
C GLY A 137 -6.03 11.23 4.17
N TYR A 138 -6.33 12.51 4.40
CA TYR A 138 -7.69 13.03 4.50
C TYR A 138 -7.81 14.35 3.76
N ILE A 139 -8.89 14.50 3.00
CA ILE A 139 -9.28 15.77 2.35
C ILE A 139 -10.77 15.97 2.57
N SER A 140 -11.14 17.10 3.17
CA SER A 140 -12.53 17.55 3.28
C SER A 140 -12.97 18.28 2.01
N GLN A 141 -14.27 18.25 1.72
CA GLN A 141 -14.85 19.08 0.69
C GLN A 141 -14.98 20.51 1.23
N SER A 142 -14.23 21.46 0.67
CA SER A 142 -14.43 22.88 0.98
C SER A 142 -15.73 23.35 0.33
N ALA A 143 -16.59 24.01 1.09
CA ALA A 143 -17.63 24.86 0.50
C ALA A 143 -16.93 25.92 -0.36
N ARG A 144 -17.40 26.12 -1.60
CA ARG A 144 -16.89 27.21 -2.45
C ARG A 144 -17.07 28.51 -1.67
N THR A 145 -16.00 29.15 -1.25
CA THR A 145 -16.04 30.58 -0.95
C THR A 145 -16.07 31.28 -2.30
N ALA A 146 -17.27 31.68 -2.70
CA ALA A 146 -17.49 32.61 -3.79
C ALA A 146 -16.96 34.00 -3.42
#